data_AF-A0A5A7S0G7-F1
#
_entry.id   AF-A0A5A7S0G7-F1
#
_cell.length_a   1.000
_cell.length_b   1.000
_cell.length_c   1.000
_cell.angle_alpha   90.00
_cell.angle_beta   90.00
_cell.angle_gamma   90.00
#
_symmetry.space_group_name_H-M   'P 1'
#
loop_
_entity.id
_entity.type
_entity.pdbx_description
1 polymer ?
#
loop_
_entity_poly.entity_id
_entity_poly.type
_entity_poly.pdbx_seq_one_letter_code
_entity_poly.pdbx_strand_id
1 'polypeptide(L)' 'MKDWMKDIMFIAHVVIIVPIISVIYFGYAFTNLNIIFVLIGAIVLWSIIIIYPFYWYLKNRIFI' A
#
# COMPACT_ATOMS: atom_id res chain seq x y z
N MET A 1 -4.57 -2.90 21.34
CA MET A 1 -5.28 -1.92 20.50
C MET A 1 -6.68 -2.45 20.27
N LYS A 2 -7.74 -1.66 20.48
CA LYS A 2 -9.12 -2.14 20.27
C LYS A 2 -9.34 -2.46 18.79
N ASP A 3 -10.15 -3.45 18.47
CA ASP A 3 -10.27 -3.93 17.07
C ASP A 3 -10.76 -2.84 16.11
N TRP A 4 -11.68 -1.99 16.54
CA TRP A 4 -12.13 -0.84 15.74
C TRP A 4 -10.99 0.14 15.38
N MET A 5 -9.95 0.27 16.21
CA MET A 5 -8.80 1.13 15.89
C MET A 5 -7.94 0.51 14.79
N LYS A 6 -7.76 -0.82 14.80
CA LYS A 6 -7.04 -1.54 13.74
C LYS A 6 -7.77 -1.39 12.40
N ASP A 7 -9.10 -1.49 12.42
CA ASP A 7 -9.94 -1.32 11.23
C ASP A 7 -9.80 0.09 10.63
N ILE A 8 -9.91 1.13 11.47
CA ILE A 8 -9.74 2.52 11.01
C ILE A 8 -8.33 2.75 10.45
N MET A 9 -7.29 2.25 11.13
CA MET A 9 -5.91 2.39 10.66
C MET A 9 -5.70 1.70 9.31
N PHE A 10 -6.24 0.49 9.13
CA PHE A 10 -6.15 -0.24 7.88
C PHE A 10 -6.89 0.48 6.75
N ILE A 11 -8.13 0.93 7.00
CA ILE A 11 -8.91 1.68 6.02
C ILE A 11 -8.22 2.99 5.66
N ALA A 12 -7.72 3.76 6.64
CA ALA A 12 -6.98 4.99 6.38
C ALA A 12 -5.71 4.73 5.55
N HIS A 13 -4.99 3.64 5.82
CA HIS A 13 -3.84 3.25 5.03
C HIS A 13 -4.22 2.94 3.57
N VAL A 14 -5.27 2.14 3.35
CA VAL A 14 -5.71 1.75 1.99
C VAL A 14 -6.31 2.92 1.22
N VAL A 15 -7.07 3.80 1.88
CA VAL A 15 -7.82 4.89 1.22
C VAL A 15 -6.95 6.14 1.03
N ILE A 16 -5.98 6.38 1.91
CA ILE A 16 -5.20 7.63 1.89
C ILE A 16 -3.75 7.34 1.53
N ILE A 17 -3.08 6.45 2.26
CA ILE A 17 -1.63 6.24 2.09
C ILE A 17 -1.34 5.58 0.75
N VAL A 18 -2.06 4.51 0.38
CA VAL A 18 -1.82 3.79 -0.87
C VAL A 18 -2.01 4.68 -2.11
N PRO A 19 -3.11 5.46 -2.25
CA PRO A 19 -3.28 6.36 -3.38
C PRO A 19 -2.23 7.47 -3.42
N ILE A 20 -1.94 8.13 -2.30
CA ILE A 20 -0.96 9.22 -2.26
C ILE A 20 0.41 8.73 -2.71
N ILE A 21 0.90 7.62 -2.14
CA ILE A 21 2.19 7.05 -2.50
C ILE A 21 2.20 6.62 -3.98
N SER A 22 1.10 6.03 -4.46
CA SER A 22 0.99 5.61 -5.86
C SER A 22 1.02 6.81 -6.81
N VAL A 23 0.31 7.90 -6.52
CA VAL A 23 0.32 9.12 -7.34
C VAL A 23 1.71 9.73 -7.39
N ILE A 24 2.41 9.82 -6.25
CA ILE A 24 3.78 10.33 -6.21
C ILE A 24 4.72 9.46 -7.05
N TYR A 25 4.63 8.13 -6.89
CA TYR A 25 5.46 7.19 -7.63
C TYR A 25 5.20 7.29 -9.14
N PHE A 26 3.95 7.15 -9.58
CA PHE A 26 3.63 7.16 -11.01
C PHE A 26 3.87 8.53 -11.65
N GLY A 27 3.59 9.62 -10.93
CA GLY A 27 3.88 10.98 -11.39
C GLY A 27 5.37 11.18 -11.70
N TYR A 28 6.25 10.66 -10.86
CA TYR A 28 7.70 10.69 -11.10
C TYR A 28 8.16 9.65 -12.13
N ALA A 29 7.61 8.43 -12.07
CA ALA A 29 8.10 7.30 -12.85
C ALA A 29 7.74 7.44 -14.33
N PHE A 30 6.54 7.93 -14.66
CA PHE A 30 6.13 8.14 -16.05
C PHE A 30 6.90 9.26 -16.76
N THR A 31 7.47 10.22 -16.03
CA THR A 31 8.27 11.30 -16.62
C THR A 31 9.74 10.94 -16.80
N ASN A 32 10.28 10.06 -15.95
CA ASN A 32 11.74 9.85 -15.85
C ASN A 32 12.20 8.45 -16.27
N LEU A 33 11.30 7.47 -16.37
CA LEU A 33 11.68 6.07 -16.54
C LEU A 33 10.97 5.41 -17.73
N ASN A 34 11.61 4.38 -18.29
CA ASN A 34 10.97 3.51 -19.27
C ASN A 34 9.84 2.71 -18.61
N ILE A 35 8.74 2.53 -19.34
CA ILE A 35 7.53 1.82 -18.91
C ILE A 35 7.80 0.47 -18.23
N ILE A 36 8.81 -0.29 -18.67
CA ILE A 36 9.18 -1.58 -18.07
C ILE A 36 9.65 -1.38 -16.62
N PHE A 37 10.53 -0.41 -16.38
CA PHE A 37 11.01 -0.10 -15.02
C PHE A 37 9.89 0.48 -14.13
N VAL A 38 8.98 1.27 -14.72
CA VAL A 38 7.79 1.76 -14.00
C VAL A 38 6.91 0.60 -13.52
N LEU A 39 6.67 -0.40 -14.36
CA LEU A 39 5.85 -1.55 -13.99
C LEU A 39 6.51 -2.41 -12.91
N ILE A 40 7.81 -2.68 -13.03
CA ILE A 40 8.55 -3.45 -12.01
C ILE A 40 8.54 -2.72 -10.67
N GLY A 41 8.81 -1.42 -10.66
CA GLY A 41 8.81 -0.64 -9.43
C GLY A 41 7.41 -0.52 -8.82
N ALA A 42 6.34 -0.44 -9.63
CA ALA A 42 4.97 -0.48 -9.15
C ALA A 42 4.66 -1.81 -8.42
N ILE A 43 5.06 -2.95 -9.00
CA ILE A 43 4.87 -4.26 -8.38
C ILE A 43 5.59 -4.34 -7.03
N VAL A 44 6.84 -3.87 -6.97
CA VAL A 44 7.63 -3.86 -5.72
C VAL A 44 6.97 -2.93 -4.68
N LEU A 45 6.61 -1.72 -5.09
CA LEU A 45 5.98 -0.72 -4.23
C LEU A 45 4.68 -1.26 -3.63
N TRP A 46 3.78 -1.77 -4.48
CA TRP A 46 2.49 -2.33 -4.05
C TRP A 46 2.64 -3.58 -3.20
N SER A 47 3.66 -4.41 -3.45
CA SER A 47 3.96 -5.53 -2.57
C SER A 47 4.29 -5.07 -1.14
N ILE A 48 4.94 -3.93 -0.99
CA ILE A 48 5.26 -3.38 0.33
C ILE A 48 4.05 -2.68 0.94
N ILE A 49 3.37 -1.80 0.19
CA ILE A 49 2.34 -0.92 0.77
C ILE A 49 0.94 -1.53 0.78
N ILE A 50 0.69 -2.62 0.06
CA ILE A 50 -0.60 -3.32 0.04
C ILE A 50 -0.49 -4.67 0.75
N ILE A 51 0.39 -5.56 0.29
CA ILE A 51 0.42 -6.95 0.78
C ILE A 51 0.77 -7.00 2.28
N TYR A 52 1.78 -6.26 2.73
CA TYR A 52 2.19 -6.27 4.14
C TYR A 52 1.10 -5.73 5.09
N PRO A 53 0.47 -4.57 4.83
CA PRO A 53 -0.65 -4.09 5.65
C PRO A 53 -1.86 -5.02 5.65
N PHE A 54 -2.14 -5.68 4.52
CA PHE A 54 -3.21 -6.67 4.42
C PHE A 54 -2.91 -7.90 5.30
N TYR A 55 -1.68 -8.42 5.22
CA TYR A 55 -1.23 -9.53 6.07
C TYR A 55 -1.30 -9.16 7.55
N TRP A 56 -0.79 -7.98 7.92
CA TRP A 56 -0.83 -7.50 9.30
C TRP A 56 -2.28 -7.37 9.80
N TYR A 57 -3.17 -6.78 9.02
CA TYR A 57 -4.57 -6.62 9.40
C TYR A 57 -5.26 -7.97 9.59
N LEU A 58 -5.12 -8.90 8.63
CA LEU A 58 -5.68 -10.25 8.74
C LEU A 58 -5.16 -11.01 9.96
N LYS A 59 -3.84 -10.96 10.20
CA LYS A 59 -3.23 -11.61 11.38
C LYS A 59 -3.83 -11.08 12.67
N ASN A 60 -3.97 -9.76 12.81
CA ASN A 60 -4.45 -9.14 14.05
C ASN A 60 -5.96 -9.20 14.26
N ARG A 61 -6.73 -9.64 13.25
CA ARG A 61 -8.20 -9.67 13.25
C ARG A 61 -8.77 -11.08 13.24
N ILE A 62 -8.07 -12.05 12.64
CA ILE A 62 -8.48 -13.47 12.57
C ILE A 62 -7.73 -14.32 13.60
N PHE A 63 -6.44 -14.05 13.83
CA PHE A 63 -5.59 -14.85 14.72
C PHE A 63 -5.37 -14.18 16.08
N ILE A 64 -6.44 -13.62 16.66
CA ILE A 64 -6.43 -13.07 18.04
C ILE A 64 -5.90 -14.13 19.01
#